data_AF-A0A3D3DAV3-F1
#
_entry.id   AF-A0A3D3DAV3-F1
#
_cell.length_a   1.000
_cell.length_b   1.000
_cell.length_c   1.000
_cell.angle_alpha   90.00
_cell.angle_beta   90.00
_cell.angle_gamma   90.00
#
_symmetry.space_group_name_H-M   'P 1'
#
loop_
_entity.id
_entity.type
_entity.pdbx_description
1 polymer ?
#
loop_
_entity_poly.entity_id
_entity_poly.type
_entity_poly.pdbx_seq_one_letter_code
_entity_poly.pdbx_strand_id
1 'polypeptide(L)'
;MSRKTVILCLLSLIILVSLTTSVLAEVKGPIVDKVYFNVRMKEEIGLKDTAEGLTDIFFWGVSGPTIMGLDQATRDKLDIYAVPSGSWSLNFNPVPNAAPYIVKVEDKEFFNPFAIREVRFAMNYLIDRKYLVDEILGGAGGPMFTMATPGQPGTYKYNLVANRLGFTPEGNEKKAIEDITEALQEAAAL
;
A
#
# COMPACT_ATOMS: atom_id res chain seq x y z
N MET A 1 -32.66 -41.04 57.12
CA MET A 1 -32.31 -39.61 57.05
C MET A 1 -33.52 -38.79 57.48
N SER A 2 -33.40 -37.84 58.42
CA SER A 2 -34.59 -37.12 58.91
C SER A 2 -35.13 -36.17 57.82
N ARG A 3 -36.44 -35.90 57.80
CA ARG A 3 -37.06 -34.95 56.85
C ARG A 3 -36.37 -33.57 56.87
N LYS A 4 -35.87 -33.15 58.05
CA LYS A 4 -35.09 -31.91 58.22
C LYS A 4 -33.73 -31.99 57.52
N THR A 5 -33.05 -33.14 57.59
CA THR A 5 -31.76 -33.38 56.94
C THR A 5 -31.88 -33.38 55.41
N VAL A 6 -32.95 -33.97 54.86
CA VAL A 6 -33.25 -33.96 53.41
C VAL A 6 -33.49 -32.52 52.92
N ILE A 7 -34.29 -31.74 53.67
CA ILE A 7 -34.58 -30.34 53.33
C ILE A 7 -33.31 -29.48 53.39
N LEU A 8 -32.45 -29.70 54.38
CA LEU A 8 -31.18 -28.97 54.50
C LEU A 8 -30.24 -29.27 53.33
N CYS A 9 -30.16 -30.54 52.90
CA CYS A 9 -29.36 -30.95 51.75
C CYS A 9 -29.89 -30.40 50.42
N LEU A 10 -31.21 -30.30 50.25
CA LEU A 10 -31.83 -29.69 49.07
C LEU A 10 -31.60 -28.17 49.03
N LEU A 11 -31.71 -27.49 50.17
CA LEU A 11 -31.42 -26.06 50.27
C LEU A 11 -29.94 -25.75 50.00
N SER A 12 -29.03 -26.57 50.52
CA SER A 12 -27.60 -26.39 50.24
C SER A 12 -27.25 -26.69 48.77
N LEU A 13 -27.91 -27.66 48.13
CA LEU A 13 -27.75 -27.92 46.70
C LEU A 13 -28.29 -26.77 45.83
N ILE A 14 -29.44 -26.20 46.18
CA ILE A 14 -30.01 -25.03 45.49
C ILE A 14 -29.07 -23.82 45.63
N ILE A 15 -28.56 -23.55 46.83
CA ILE A 15 -27.61 -22.45 47.06
C ILE A 15 -26.31 -22.68 46.26
N LEU A 16 -25.80 -23.91 46.21
CA LEU A 16 -24.60 -24.26 45.43
C LEU A 16 -24.81 -24.08 43.92
N VAL A 17 -26.01 -24.39 43.40
CA VAL A 17 -26.39 -24.17 42.00
C VAL A 17 -26.62 -22.68 41.68
N SER A 18 -27.13 -21.89 42.64
CA SER A 18 -27.28 -20.44 42.48
C SER A 18 -25.94 -19.71 42.41
N LEU A 19 -24.93 -20.19 43.16
CA LEU A 19 -23.60 -19.58 43.27
C LEU A 19 -22.67 -19.85 42.07
N THR A 20 -22.98 -20.80 41.18
CA THR A 20 -22.17 -21.10 39.99
C THR A 20 -22.57 -20.30 38.75
N THR A 21 -23.57 -19.41 38.85
CA THR A 21 -24.01 -18.54 37.74
C THR A 21 -23.48 -17.11 37.83
N SER A 22 -22.36 -16.90 38.50
CA SER A 22 -21.50 -15.74 38.22
C SER A 22 -20.89 -15.91 36.82
N VAL A 23 -21.73 -15.73 35.79
CA VAL A 23 -21.28 -15.43 34.44
C VAL A 23 -20.41 -14.19 34.57
N LEU A 24 -19.09 -14.37 34.46
CA LEU A 24 -18.15 -13.26 34.33
C LEU A 24 -18.72 -12.36 33.23
N ALA A 25 -19.10 -11.14 33.58
CA ALA A 25 -19.70 -10.21 32.63
C ALA A 25 -18.74 -10.09 31.43
N GLU A 26 -19.18 -10.54 30.26
CA GLU A 26 -18.38 -10.46 29.05
C GLU A 26 -18.08 -8.98 28.79
N VAL A 27 -16.79 -8.63 28.75
CA VAL A 27 -16.37 -7.25 28.54
C VAL A 27 -16.73 -6.89 27.10
N LYS A 28 -17.83 -6.15 26.95
CA LYS A 28 -18.30 -5.67 25.65
C LYS A 28 -17.34 -4.65 25.06
N GLY A 29 -17.24 -4.66 23.73
CA GLY A 29 -16.46 -3.67 23.02
C GLY A 29 -17.22 -2.36 22.83
N PRO A 30 -16.52 -1.28 22.41
CA PRO A 30 -17.14 0.03 22.24
C PRO A 30 -18.13 0.11 21.06
N ILE A 31 -17.92 -0.70 20.01
CA ILE A 31 -18.78 -0.75 18.81
C ILE A 31 -19.16 -2.20 18.49
N VAL A 32 -18.19 -3.11 18.45
CA VAL A 32 -18.40 -4.55 18.28
C VAL A 32 -17.74 -5.32 19.42
N ASP A 33 -18.34 -6.45 19.81
CA ASP A 33 -17.84 -7.27 20.91
C ASP A 33 -16.61 -8.11 20.52
N LYS A 34 -16.53 -8.56 19.25
CA LYS A 34 -15.43 -9.40 18.72
C LYS A 34 -15.11 -9.03 17.28
N VAL A 35 -13.84 -9.16 16.91
CA VAL A 35 -13.35 -9.04 15.54
C VAL A 35 -12.60 -10.32 15.19
N TYR A 36 -12.99 -10.95 14.09
CA TYR A 36 -12.33 -12.15 13.57
C TYR A 36 -11.39 -11.77 12.43
N PHE A 37 -10.15 -12.23 12.50
CA PHE A 37 -9.17 -12.06 11.44
C PHE A 37 -9.00 -13.39 10.69
N ASN A 38 -9.32 -13.39 9.41
CA ASN A 38 -9.08 -14.48 8.48
C ASN A 38 -8.09 -14.02 7.39
N VAL A 39 -7.35 -14.98 6.83
CA VAL A 39 -6.41 -14.71 5.74
C VAL A 39 -6.88 -15.42 4.48
N ARG A 40 -6.84 -14.71 3.36
CA ARG A 40 -6.99 -15.26 2.01
C ARG A 40 -5.71 -15.02 1.25
N MET A 41 -5.16 -16.09 0.66
CA MET A 41 -3.93 -16.01 -0.13
C MET A 41 -4.16 -15.53 -1.56
N LYS A 42 -5.42 -15.39 -1.98
CA LYS A 42 -5.83 -14.92 -3.30
C LYS A 42 -6.79 -13.74 -3.15
N GLU A 43 -6.45 -12.62 -3.77
CA GLU A 43 -7.22 -11.37 -3.74
C GLU A 43 -8.66 -11.57 -4.23
N GLU A 44 -8.86 -12.28 -5.34
CA GLU A 44 -10.17 -12.58 -5.92
C GLU A 44 -11.12 -13.31 -4.95
N ILE A 45 -10.58 -14.25 -4.16
CA ILE A 45 -11.38 -14.97 -3.15
C ILE A 45 -11.79 -14.02 -2.03
N GLY A 46 -10.89 -13.12 -1.60
CA GLY A 46 -11.20 -12.12 -0.59
C GLY A 46 -12.30 -11.16 -1.03
N LEU A 47 -12.22 -10.66 -2.26
CA LEU A 47 -13.24 -9.80 -2.86
C LEU A 47 -14.60 -10.50 -2.95
N LYS A 48 -14.61 -11.76 -3.40
CA LYS A 48 -15.84 -12.55 -3.49
C LYS A 48 -16.44 -12.85 -2.13
N ASP A 49 -15.63 -13.26 -1.15
CA ASP A 49 -16.08 -13.50 0.22
C ASP A 49 -16.74 -12.24 0.81
N THR A 50 -16.20 -11.06 0.54
CA THR A 50 -16.82 -9.80 0.97
C THR A 50 -18.12 -9.50 0.22
N ALA A 51 -18.16 -9.68 -1.10
CA ALA A 51 -19.38 -9.49 -1.87
C ALA A 51 -20.51 -10.48 -1.47
N GLU A 52 -20.15 -11.66 -0.98
CA GLU A 52 -21.08 -12.68 -0.49
C GLU A 52 -21.41 -12.55 1.00
N GLY A 53 -20.80 -11.59 1.72
CA GLY A 53 -21.03 -11.35 3.15
C GLY A 53 -20.38 -12.39 4.07
N LEU A 54 -19.43 -13.18 3.58
CA LEU A 54 -18.63 -14.12 4.38
C LEU A 54 -17.53 -13.40 5.17
N THR A 55 -17.18 -12.17 4.79
CA THR A 55 -16.25 -11.30 5.50
C THR A 55 -16.70 -9.86 5.33
N ASP A 56 -16.92 -9.15 6.43
CA ASP A 56 -17.46 -7.77 6.39
C ASP A 56 -16.52 -6.77 5.71
N ILE A 57 -15.19 -6.96 5.86
CA ILE A 57 -14.18 -6.04 5.34
C ILE A 57 -13.02 -6.83 4.75
N PHE A 58 -12.77 -6.66 3.45
CA PHE A 58 -11.51 -7.06 2.84
C PHE A 58 -10.47 -5.96 3.01
N PHE A 59 -9.61 -6.10 4.03
CA PHE A 59 -8.67 -5.06 4.45
C PHE A 59 -7.31 -5.15 3.73
N TRP A 60 -7.33 -5.00 2.40
CA TRP A 60 -6.13 -4.99 1.54
C TRP A 60 -6.32 -4.02 0.36
N GLY A 61 -5.22 -3.45 -0.13
CA GLY A 61 -5.24 -2.53 -1.26
C GLY A 61 -5.45 -3.26 -2.58
N VAL A 62 -6.57 -2.99 -3.26
CA VAL A 62 -6.92 -3.63 -4.54
C VAL A 62 -6.68 -2.65 -5.69
N SER A 63 -6.12 -3.16 -6.79
CA SER A 63 -5.83 -2.34 -7.96
C SER A 63 -7.10 -1.88 -8.68
N GLY A 64 -7.06 -0.71 -9.32
CA GLY A 64 -8.14 -0.22 -10.19
C GLY A 64 -8.57 -1.24 -11.25
N PRO A 65 -7.63 -1.84 -12.01
CA PRO A 65 -7.95 -2.85 -13.00
C PRO A 65 -8.62 -4.09 -12.41
N THR A 66 -8.20 -4.55 -11.22
CA THR A 66 -8.88 -5.67 -10.53
C THR A 66 -10.34 -5.30 -10.25
N ILE A 67 -10.58 -4.14 -9.63
CA ILE A 67 -11.94 -3.68 -9.32
C ILE A 67 -12.78 -3.55 -10.58
N MET A 68 -12.27 -2.89 -11.62
CA MET A 68 -13.00 -2.70 -12.88
C MET A 68 -13.25 -4.00 -13.64
N GLY A 69 -12.38 -5.00 -13.44
CA GLY A 69 -12.52 -6.34 -14.02
C GLY A 69 -13.58 -7.22 -13.35
N LEU A 70 -14.07 -6.84 -12.16
CA LEU A 70 -15.18 -7.54 -11.51
C LEU A 70 -16.47 -7.38 -12.33
N ASP A 71 -17.29 -8.44 -12.35
CA ASP A 71 -18.63 -8.35 -12.91
C ASP A 71 -19.48 -7.33 -12.12
N GLN A 72 -20.45 -6.72 -12.81
CA GLN A 72 -21.26 -5.65 -12.22
C GLN A 72 -22.02 -6.12 -10.98
N ALA A 73 -22.55 -7.35 -10.97
CA ALA A 73 -23.34 -7.87 -9.86
C ALA A 73 -22.50 -8.10 -8.60
N THR A 74 -21.21 -8.43 -8.75
CA THR A 74 -20.26 -8.48 -7.64
C THR A 74 -19.92 -7.07 -7.15
N ARG A 75 -19.63 -6.13 -8.06
CA ARG A 75 -19.30 -4.74 -7.68
C ARG A 75 -20.42 -4.02 -6.95
N ASP A 76 -21.67 -4.22 -7.36
CA ASP A 76 -22.83 -3.57 -6.75
C ASP A 76 -23.08 -4.00 -5.30
N LYS A 77 -22.45 -5.08 -4.84
CA LYS A 77 -22.52 -5.56 -3.45
C LYS A 77 -21.38 -5.02 -2.58
N LEU A 78 -20.42 -4.31 -3.15
CA LEU A 78 -19.22 -3.86 -2.47
C LEU A 78 -19.25 -2.35 -2.25
N ASP A 79 -19.04 -1.92 -1.01
CA ASP A 79 -18.71 -0.53 -0.70
C ASP A 79 -17.21 -0.32 -0.87
N ILE A 80 -16.82 0.39 -1.94
CA ILE A 80 -15.42 0.58 -2.32
C ILE A 80 -14.93 1.94 -1.82
N TYR A 81 -13.86 1.91 -1.01
CA TYR A 81 -13.24 3.10 -0.45
C TYR A 81 -11.91 3.40 -1.14
N ALA A 82 -11.83 4.53 -1.83
CA ALA A 82 -10.59 5.01 -2.42
C ALA A 82 -9.67 5.57 -1.34
N VAL A 83 -8.53 4.91 -1.12
CA VAL A 83 -7.49 5.35 -0.18
C VAL A 83 -6.12 5.38 -0.87
N PRO A 84 -5.24 6.35 -0.55
CA PRO A 84 -3.85 6.29 -0.98
C PRO A 84 -3.16 5.07 -0.35
N SER A 85 -3.16 3.95 -1.06
CA SER A 85 -2.67 2.66 -0.53
C SER A 85 -1.16 2.47 -0.71
N GLY A 86 -0.50 3.29 -1.52
CA GLY A 86 0.94 3.18 -1.79
C GLY A 86 1.42 4.14 -2.87
N SER A 87 2.73 4.10 -3.12
CA SER A 87 3.40 4.83 -4.20
C SER A 87 4.42 3.93 -4.87
N TRP A 88 4.52 4.00 -6.19
CA TRP A 88 5.57 3.33 -6.94
C TRP A 88 6.75 4.28 -7.14
N SER A 89 7.96 3.74 -7.05
CA SER A 89 9.19 4.52 -7.22
C SER A 89 10.26 3.67 -7.90
N LEU A 90 10.94 4.25 -8.88
CA LEU A 90 12.12 3.67 -9.49
C LEU A 90 13.35 4.10 -8.70
N ASN A 91 14.06 3.13 -8.15
CA ASN A 91 15.29 3.35 -7.40
C ASN A 91 16.46 2.92 -8.27
N PHE A 92 17.20 3.90 -8.79
CA PHE A 92 18.37 3.65 -9.63
C PHE A 92 19.61 3.48 -8.74
N ASN A 93 20.42 2.44 -9.01
CA ASN A 93 21.64 2.20 -8.26
C ASN A 93 22.67 3.31 -8.54
N PRO A 94 23.03 4.13 -7.55
CA PRO A 94 23.95 5.24 -7.77
C PRO A 94 25.42 4.82 -7.73
N VAL A 95 25.77 3.59 -7.34
CA VAL A 95 27.19 3.18 -7.17
C VAL A 95 27.96 3.26 -8.49
N PRO A 96 29.15 3.88 -8.56
CA PRO A 96 29.95 4.42 -7.44
C PRO A 96 29.64 5.88 -7.03
N ASN A 97 28.73 6.57 -7.73
CA ASN A 97 28.32 7.96 -7.52
C ASN A 97 29.47 8.96 -7.58
N ALA A 98 30.53 8.62 -8.30
CA ALA A 98 31.71 9.44 -8.52
C ALA A 98 32.37 9.03 -9.85
N ALA A 99 33.00 10.00 -10.52
CA ALA A 99 33.86 9.75 -11.67
C ALA A 99 34.98 8.75 -11.31
N PRO A 100 35.39 7.85 -12.23
CA PRO A 100 34.97 7.76 -13.64
C PRO A 100 33.66 6.98 -13.86
N TYR A 101 32.82 6.83 -12.81
CA TYR A 101 31.54 6.09 -12.86
C TYR A 101 31.70 4.61 -13.18
N ILE A 102 32.89 4.08 -12.95
CA ILE A 102 33.24 2.67 -13.12
C ILE A 102 33.23 1.99 -11.75
N VAL A 103 32.53 0.86 -11.66
CA VAL A 103 32.56 -0.04 -10.50
C VAL A 103 33.28 -1.32 -10.89
N LYS A 104 34.19 -1.78 -10.04
CA LYS A 104 34.82 -3.09 -10.16
C LYS A 104 33.95 -4.13 -9.44
N VAL A 105 33.51 -5.14 -10.18
CA VAL A 105 32.80 -6.30 -9.63
C VAL A 105 33.63 -7.52 -9.98
N GLU A 106 34.16 -8.17 -8.95
CA GLU A 106 35.17 -9.23 -9.09
C GLU A 106 36.37 -8.71 -9.92
N ASP A 107 36.70 -9.36 -11.03
CA ASP A 107 37.80 -8.98 -11.91
C ASP A 107 37.37 -8.19 -13.15
N LYS A 108 36.14 -7.64 -13.15
CA LYS A 108 35.58 -6.88 -14.28
C LYS A 108 35.21 -5.46 -13.89
N GLU A 109 35.40 -4.55 -14.83
CA GLU A 109 35.01 -3.15 -14.71
C GLU A 109 33.69 -2.90 -15.47
N PHE A 110 32.78 -2.18 -14.82
CA PHE A 110 31.48 -1.81 -15.38
C PHE A 110 31.27 -0.31 -15.27
N PHE A 111 31.03 0.35 -16.39
CA PHE A 111 30.50 1.71 -16.40
C PHE A 111 29.03 1.69 -16.01
N ASN A 112 28.65 2.47 -14.99
CA ASN A 112 27.26 2.62 -14.58
C ASN A 112 26.74 4.02 -14.94
N PRO A 113 25.88 4.17 -15.97
CA PRO A 113 25.31 5.47 -16.32
C PRO A 113 24.43 6.02 -15.19
N PHE A 114 23.79 5.17 -14.38
CA PHE A 114 23.03 5.60 -13.22
C PHE A 114 23.89 6.06 -12.05
N ALA A 115 25.22 5.93 -12.11
CA ALA A 115 26.09 6.59 -11.14
C ALA A 115 26.15 8.11 -11.34
N ILE A 116 25.84 8.59 -12.54
CA ILE A 116 25.76 10.01 -12.87
C ILE A 116 24.44 10.58 -12.35
N ARG A 117 24.52 11.63 -11.53
CA ARG A 117 23.34 12.20 -10.86
C ARG A 117 22.37 12.82 -11.86
N GLU A 118 22.91 13.46 -12.88
CA GLU A 118 22.22 14.16 -13.95
C GLU A 118 21.39 13.15 -14.76
N VAL A 119 21.96 11.98 -15.09
CA VAL A 119 21.23 10.88 -15.73
C VAL A 119 20.06 10.41 -14.84
N ARG A 120 20.29 10.16 -13.54
CA ARG A 120 19.21 9.77 -12.62
C ARG A 120 18.13 10.84 -12.50
N PHE A 121 18.51 12.11 -12.50
CA PHE A 121 17.58 13.22 -12.38
C PHE A 121 16.73 13.36 -13.64
N ALA A 122 17.34 13.22 -14.82
CA ALA A 122 16.68 13.26 -16.12
C ALA A 122 15.58 12.20 -16.27
N MET A 123 15.70 11.04 -15.60
CA MET A 123 14.64 10.04 -15.56
C MET A 123 13.30 10.59 -15.06
N ASN A 124 13.29 11.64 -14.22
CA ASN A 124 12.03 12.24 -13.79
C ASN A 124 11.28 12.94 -14.92
N TYR A 125 11.99 13.47 -15.92
CA TYR A 125 11.40 14.00 -17.14
C TYR A 125 11.06 12.87 -18.11
N LEU A 126 11.82 11.78 -18.16
CA LEU A 126 11.56 10.70 -19.13
C LEU A 126 10.25 9.95 -18.87
N ILE A 127 9.87 9.77 -17.60
CA ILE A 127 8.74 8.92 -17.23
C ILE A 127 7.41 9.66 -17.39
N ASP A 128 6.60 9.20 -18.35
CA ASP A 128 5.19 9.58 -18.48
C ASP A 128 4.36 8.90 -17.38
N ARG A 129 4.10 9.63 -16.30
CA ARG A 129 3.30 9.17 -15.17
C ARG A 129 1.82 9.20 -15.49
N LYS A 130 1.38 10.05 -16.41
CA LYS A 130 -0.01 10.12 -16.85
C LYS A 130 -0.39 8.83 -17.58
N TYR A 131 0.45 8.39 -18.51
CA TYR A 131 0.29 7.10 -19.19
C TYR A 131 0.23 5.94 -18.20
N LEU A 132 1.13 5.90 -17.21
CA LEU A 132 1.11 4.84 -16.18
C LEU A 132 -0.22 4.83 -15.40
N VAL A 133 -0.73 6.00 -15.01
CA VAL A 133 -2.00 6.08 -14.28
C VAL A 133 -3.17 5.67 -15.18
N ASP A 134 -3.25 6.24 -16.38
CA ASP A 134 -4.40 6.06 -17.26
C ASP A 134 -4.47 4.64 -17.85
N GLU A 135 -3.36 4.16 -18.42
CA GLU A 135 -3.33 2.91 -19.20
C GLU A 135 -2.97 1.69 -18.36
N ILE A 136 -2.08 1.82 -17.37
CA ILE A 136 -1.62 0.68 -16.56
C ILE A 136 -2.46 0.51 -15.31
N LEU A 137 -2.77 1.62 -14.61
CA LEU A 137 -3.60 1.60 -13.41
C LEU A 137 -5.09 1.82 -13.70
N GLY A 138 -5.48 1.96 -14.96
CA GLY A 138 -6.88 2.13 -15.36
C GLY A 138 -7.53 3.38 -14.77
N GLY A 139 -6.76 4.46 -14.63
CA GLY A 139 -7.17 5.72 -14.01
C GLY A 139 -7.17 5.71 -12.48
N ALA A 140 -6.80 4.59 -11.83
CA ALA A 140 -6.73 4.53 -10.37
C ALA A 140 -5.42 5.15 -9.85
N GLY A 141 -5.55 6.17 -9.00
CA GLY A 141 -4.42 6.88 -8.40
C GLY A 141 -4.11 8.19 -9.11
N GLY A 142 -2.86 8.65 -9.01
CA GLY A 142 -2.46 9.90 -9.63
C GLY A 142 -0.94 10.06 -9.77
N PRO A 143 -0.47 10.97 -10.64
CA PRO A 143 0.95 11.22 -10.84
C PRO A 143 1.64 11.65 -9.54
N MET A 144 2.74 10.96 -9.21
CA MET A 144 3.55 11.22 -8.02
C MET A 144 4.95 11.69 -8.40
N PHE A 145 5.37 12.82 -7.84
CA PHE A 145 6.68 13.43 -8.12
C PHE A 145 7.63 13.42 -6.92
N THR A 146 7.10 13.14 -5.72
CA THR A 146 7.88 13.12 -4.48
C THR A 146 7.47 11.92 -3.63
N MET A 147 8.26 11.65 -2.60
CA MET A 147 7.96 10.60 -1.61
C MET A 147 6.72 10.89 -0.75
N ALA A 148 6.22 12.13 -0.77
CA ALA A 148 5.23 12.59 0.18
C ALA A 148 3.80 12.40 -0.35
N THR A 149 3.01 11.59 0.35
CA THR A 149 1.61 11.34 -0.02
C THR A 149 0.79 12.64 0.02
N PRO A 150 0.12 13.02 -1.07
CA PRO A 150 -0.76 14.18 -1.08
C PRO A 150 -1.87 14.06 -0.02
N GLY A 151 -2.20 15.19 0.63
CA GLY A 151 -3.27 15.24 1.63
C GLY A 151 -2.85 14.87 3.06
N GLN A 152 -1.65 14.30 3.26
CA GLN A 152 -1.11 14.12 4.61
C GLN A 152 -0.62 15.44 5.23
N PRO A 153 -0.71 15.62 6.56
CA PRO A 153 -0.23 16.82 7.22
C PRO A 153 1.23 17.15 6.87
N GLY A 154 1.46 18.37 6.38
CA GLY A 154 2.81 18.88 6.07
C GLY A 154 3.38 18.48 4.71
N THR A 155 2.71 17.66 3.90
CA THR A 155 3.27 17.18 2.63
C THR A 155 3.21 18.18 1.49
N TYR A 156 2.36 19.22 1.59
CA TYR A 156 2.18 20.24 0.55
C TYR A 156 3.49 20.91 0.09
N LYS A 157 4.49 21.01 0.98
CA LYS A 157 5.78 21.64 0.72
C LYS A 157 6.57 20.89 -0.36
N TYR A 158 6.46 19.57 -0.39
CA TYR A 158 7.14 18.74 -1.36
C TYR A 158 6.51 18.88 -2.75
N ASN A 159 5.19 19.06 -2.82
CA ASN A 159 4.51 19.31 -4.10
C ASN A 159 5.00 20.58 -4.79
N LEU A 160 5.43 21.58 -4.02
CA LEU A 160 6.03 22.80 -4.56
C LEU A 160 7.38 22.54 -5.25
N VAL A 161 8.12 21.50 -4.86
CA VAL A 161 9.41 21.15 -5.46
C VAL A 161 9.23 20.72 -6.90
N ALA A 162 8.26 19.82 -7.17
CA ALA A 162 7.96 19.36 -8.52
C ALA A 162 7.59 20.53 -9.45
N ASN A 163 6.74 21.44 -8.96
CA ASN A 163 6.36 22.64 -9.71
C ASN A 163 7.55 23.55 -10.00
N ARG A 164 8.43 23.77 -9.02
CA ARG A 164 9.65 24.60 -9.20
C ARG A 164 10.63 23.99 -10.20
N LEU A 165 10.68 22.67 -10.28
CA LEU A 165 11.52 21.92 -11.22
C LEU A 165 10.85 21.74 -12.60
N GLY A 166 9.60 22.20 -12.76
CA GLY A 166 8.89 22.11 -14.04
C GLY A 166 8.48 20.68 -14.42
N PHE A 167 8.30 19.78 -13.45
CA PHE A 167 7.80 18.44 -13.74
C PHE A 167 6.32 18.47 -14.15
N THR A 168 5.98 17.70 -15.17
CA THR A 168 4.62 17.49 -15.67
C THR A 168 4.24 16.02 -15.55
N PRO A 169 2.95 15.67 -15.45
CA PRO A 169 2.49 14.29 -15.46
C PRO A 169 2.96 13.49 -16.67
N GLU A 170 2.98 14.11 -17.85
CA GLU A 170 3.36 13.51 -19.14
C GLU A 170 4.89 13.37 -19.30
N GLY A 171 5.66 13.97 -18.40
CA GLY A 171 7.10 14.11 -18.56
C GLY A 171 7.48 15.05 -19.73
N ASN A 172 8.76 14.99 -20.10
CA ASN A 172 9.39 15.69 -21.20
C ASN A 172 10.55 14.82 -21.73
N GLU A 173 10.21 13.87 -22.61
CA GLU A 173 11.16 12.92 -23.19
C GLU A 173 12.32 13.63 -23.90
N LYS A 174 12.02 14.66 -24.69
CA LYS A 174 13.04 15.43 -25.41
C LYS A 174 14.09 16.00 -24.45
N LYS A 175 13.66 16.69 -23.40
CA LYS A 175 14.56 17.24 -22.39
C LYS A 175 15.34 16.12 -21.69
N ALA A 176 14.69 15.01 -21.36
CA ALA A 176 15.36 13.91 -20.69
C ALA A 176 16.50 13.34 -21.55
N ILE A 177 16.26 13.14 -22.85
CA ILE A 177 17.27 12.65 -23.78
C ILE A 177 18.41 13.66 -23.93
N GLU A 178 18.09 14.97 -24.02
CA GLU A 178 19.10 16.04 -24.06
C GLU A 178 19.99 16.01 -22.80
N ASP A 179 19.39 16.02 -21.61
CA ASP A 179 20.10 16.00 -20.32
C ASP A 179 20.96 14.73 -20.15
N ILE A 180 20.44 13.55 -20.54
CA ILE A 180 21.18 12.28 -20.49
C ILE A 180 22.36 12.31 -21.46
N THR A 181 22.15 12.82 -22.67
CA THR A 181 23.19 12.90 -23.70
C THR A 181 24.34 13.79 -23.25
N GLU A 182 24.03 14.98 -22.74
CA GLU A 182 25.01 15.93 -22.21
C GLU A 182 25.83 15.29 -21.07
N ALA A 183 25.15 14.69 -20.09
CA ALA A 183 25.80 14.06 -18.95
C ALA A 183 26.72 12.89 -19.35
N LEU A 184 26.33 12.10 -20.36
CA LEU A 184 27.17 11.01 -20.88
C LEU A 184 28.35 11.54 -21.70
N GLN A 185 28.19 12.63 -22.45
CA GLN A 185 29.29 13.27 -23.18
C GLN A 185 30.33 13.87 -22.22
N GLU A 186 29.89 14.53 -21.15
CA GLU A 186 30.78 15.01 -20.09
C GLU A 186 31.55 13.87 -19.43
N ALA A 187 30.86 12.77 -19.08
CA ALA A 187 31.50 11.60 -18.49
C ALA A 187 32.52 10.94 -19.44
N ALA A 188 32.27 10.97 -20.75
CA ALA A 188 33.19 10.41 -21.75
C ALA A 188 34.44 11.27 -21.98
N ALA A 189 34.46 12.51 -21.52
CA ALA A 189 35.60 13.42 -21.64
C ALA A 189 36.58 13.34 -20.44
N LEU A 190 36.32 12.47 -19.47
CA LEU A 190 37.11 12.26 -18.24
C LEU A 190 38.29 11.31 -18.42
#